data_AF-A0A8H4QZE6-F1
#
_entry.id   AF-A0A8H4QZE6-F1
#
_cell.length_a   1.000
_cell.length_b   1.000
_cell.length_c   1.000
_cell.angle_alpha   90.00
_cell.angle_beta   90.00
_cell.angle_gamma   90.00
#
_symmetry.space_group_name_H-M   'P 1'
#
loop_
_entity.id
_entity.type
_entity.pdbx_description
1 polymer ?
#
loop_
_entity_poly.entity_id
_entity_poly.type
_entity_poly.pdbx_seq_one_letter_code
_entity_poly.pdbx_strand_id
1 'polypeptide(L)'
;MIPYTVSRSSTVVQLPADEYPPALKDGCFSPVKQQSFLADKNWTLCVHPQGWVYFYNPSLKVVTDQDIRRPEILAIIEASYAGYPLSDLSEGMEVHLHVQSLKDLQKPQESRDKYSMQTYNLTINHKYCIASSDPLEVTDASALLLGPHRLNRCRRLYWNFLWNHPAHVETPPRAIDDATDALTWFYTDNLISGAKSTVPFSKIECEELSRVIRGLTATSNERSIARTVFLAWLLREVCSYRDAENWGQLTQRESQAARKQKSTPAYTSTQPLSPVAMVVINFIINVLFFGIPHTYRAHVKITSEYRGRLSNVQKTWENYIDRLVREYSHFLLISTVLLSATVGFLAVPDIPEAAQVSATISTFASLGSIIVGVFSIWRHQANTTTADSFTYMHNVQHGPLGLYGHSILLSLPPTLLVWAILTFTLSVVIFVLHGLAETGTWEAASIWAVVGIFIVLLLAVVLALYTFSIIWKFQRRTASMWYRFTSFWTLNTKRKPIPGSDKV
;
A
#
# COMPACT_ATOMS: atom_id res chain seq x y z
N MET A 1 -36.78 -33.26 47.43
CA MET A 1 -37.58 -34.24 46.67
C MET A 1 -37.91 -33.58 45.33
N ILE A 2 -37.48 -33.99 44.14
CA ILE A 2 -36.96 -35.24 43.57
C ILE A 2 -36.04 -34.83 42.38
N PRO A 3 -34.91 -35.50 42.08
CA PRO A 3 -34.13 -35.23 40.88
C PRO A 3 -34.64 -36.06 39.68
N TYR A 4 -34.77 -35.45 38.50
CA TYR A 4 -35.01 -36.17 37.25
C TYR A 4 -33.70 -36.36 36.49
N THR A 5 -33.19 -37.59 36.52
CA THR A 5 -32.18 -38.11 35.58
C THR A 5 -32.88 -38.56 34.30
N VAL A 6 -32.47 -38.03 33.15
CA VAL A 6 -32.76 -38.62 31.83
C VAL A 6 -31.45 -39.05 31.20
N SER A 7 -31.24 -40.37 31.12
CA SER A 7 -30.16 -40.99 30.37
C SER A 7 -30.44 -40.90 28.86
N ARG A 8 -29.52 -40.31 28.09
CA ARG A 8 -29.48 -40.50 26.63
C ARG A 8 -28.42 -41.54 26.31
N SER A 9 -28.85 -42.77 26.05
CA SER A 9 -28.05 -43.77 25.35
C SER A 9 -28.05 -43.43 23.85
N SER A 10 -27.01 -42.77 23.37
CA SER A 10 -26.75 -42.62 21.93
C SER A 10 -25.85 -43.77 21.48
N THR A 11 -26.47 -44.84 21.00
CA THR A 11 -25.77 -45.91 20.26
C THR A 11 -25.36 -45.35 18.90
N VAL A 12 -24.13 -44.86 18.79
CA VAL A 12 -23.54 -44.50 17.50
C VAL A 12 -23.14 -45.80 16.82
N VAL A 13 -23.97 -46.27 15.88
CA VAL A 13 -23.58 -47.33 14.95
C VAL A 13 -22.58 -46.70 13.97
N GLN A 14 -21.29 -46.97 14.18
CA GLN A 14 -20.26 -46.71 13.16
C GLN A 14 -20.44 -47.74 12.04
N LEU A 15 -20.91 -47.28 10.88
CA LEU A 15 -20.87 -48.08 9.66
C LEU A 15 -19.42 -48.16 9.15
N PRO A 16 -18.96 -49.31 8.62
CA PRO A 16 -17.65 -49.44 8.01
C PRO A 16 -17.49 -48.48 6.81
N ALA A 17 -16.29 -47.95 6.60
CA ALA A 17 -15.99 -46.91 5.61
C ALA A 17 -16.29 -47.29 4.14
N ASP A 18 -16.53 -48.57 3.84
CA ASP A 18 -16.67 -49.10 2.48
C ASP A 18 -18.12 -49.11 1.96
N GLU A 19 -19.11 -48.67 2.76
CA GLU A 19 -20.54 -48.74 2.41
C GLU A 19 -21.20 -47.36 2.18
N TYR A 20 -20.42 -46.30 1.97
CA TYR A 20 -20.98 -45.01 1.57
C TYR A 20 -21.45 -45.05 0.10
N PRO A 21 -22.71 -44.70 -0.21
CA PRO A 21 -23.17 -44.63 -1.59
C PRO A 21 -22.30 -43.64 -2.39
N PRO A 22 -22.03 -43.90 -3.68
CA PRO A 22 -21.10 -43.10 -4.50
C PRO A 22 -21.45 -41.60 -4.59
N ALA A 23 -22.67 -41.21 -4.19
CA ALA A 23 -23.13 -39.83 -4.08
C ALA A 23 -22.50 -39.01 -2.93
N LEU A 24 -21.81 -39.65 -1.97
CA LEU A 24 -21.16 -38.96 -0.84
C LEU A 24 -19.66 -38.65 -1.06
N LYS A 25 -19.13 -38.89 -2.26
CA LYS A 25 -17.76 -38.46 -2.66
C LYS A 25 -17.71 -37.03 -3.19
N ASP A 26 -18.85 -36.37 -3.23
CA ASP A 26 -19.01 -35.00 -3.67
C ASP A 26 -18.58 -34.05 -2.54
N GLY A 27 -17.65 -33.13 -2.84
CA GLY A 27 -17.16 -32.16 -1.85
C GLY A 27 -18.29 -31.26 -1.31
N CYS A 28 -18.03 -30.55 -0.20
CA CYS A 28 -19.01 -29.68 0.48
C CYS A 28 -19.68 -28.61 -0.42
N PHE A 29 -19.10 -28.32 -1.59
CA PHE A 29 -19.59 -27.34 -2.57
C PHE A 29 -19.96 -27.96 -3.92
N SER A 30 -20.10 -29.29 -4.00
CA SER A 30 -20.43 -29.98 -5.26
C SER A 30 -21.71 -29.41 -5.88
N PRO A 31 -21.78 -29.27 -7.21
CA PRO A 31 -23.01 -28.86 -7.88
C PRO A 31 -24.16 -29.81 -7.50
N VAL A 32 -25.22 -29.25 -6.92
CA VAL A 32 -26.37 -30.02 -6.45
C VAL A 32 -27.12 -30.56 -7.68
N LYS A 33 -27.17 -31.88 -7.83
CA LYS A 33 -28.04 -32.51 -8.83
C LYS A 33 -29.53 -32.32 -8.46
N GLN A 34 -30.15 -31.42 -9.23
CA GLN A 34 -31.55 -31.38 -9.69
C GLN A 34 -32.68 -30.93 -8.73
N GLN A 35 -33.27 -29.77 -9.08
CA GLN A 35 -34.74 -29.60 -9.11
C GLN A 35 -35.25 -30.17 -10.45
N SER A 36 -36.44 -30.79 -10.46
CA SER A 36 -37.02 -31.46 -11.65
C SER A 36 -37.04 -30.59 -12.91
N PHE A 37 -37.37 -29.31 -12.79
CA PHE A 37 -37.40 -28.36 -13.91
C PHE A 37 -36.03 -28.16 -14.61
N LEU A 38 -34.93 -28.22 -13.86
CA LEU A 38 -33.58 -28.04 -14.42
C LEU A 38 -33.06 -29.33 -15.10
N ALA A 39 -33.56 -30.48 -14.65
CA ALA A 39 -33.22 -31.79 -15.20
C ALA A 39 -33.67 -31.92 -16.67
N ASP A 40 -34.89 -31.48 -16.99
CA ASP A 40 -35.51 -31.65 -18.31
C ASP A 40 -34.77 -30.87 -19.42
N LYS A 41 -34.08 -29.78 -19.06
CA LYS A 41 -33.31 -28.93 -19.98
C LYS A 41 -31.79 -29.06 -19.83
N ASN A 42 -31.32 -30.06 -19.09
CA ASN A 42 -29.90 -30.34 -18.81
C ASN A 42 -29.11 -29.17 -18.21
N TRP A 43 -29.75 -28.36 -17.36
CA TRP A 43 -29.08 -27.29 -16.61
C TRP A 43 -28.66 -27.78 -15.22
N THR A 44 -27.47 -27.37 -14.79
CA THR A 44 -26.90 -27.69 -13.49
C THR A 44 -26.77 -26.41 -12.66
N LEU A 45 -27.32 -26.43 -11.43
CA LEU A 45 -27.14 -25.35 -10.47
C LEU A 45 -25.78 -25.50 -9.79
N CYS A 46 -24.94 -24.49 -9.95
CA CYS A 46 -23.60 -24.43 -9.37
C CYS A 46 -23.60 -23.44 -8.20
N VAL A 47 -22.99 -23.82 -7.08
CA VAL A 47 -22.88 -22.97 -5.89
C VAL A 47 -21.44 -22.52 -5.72
N HIS A 48 -21.23 -21.21 -5.70
CA HIS A 48 -19.92 -20.64 -5.42
C HIS A 48 -19.60 -20.73 -3.92
N PRO A 49 -18.33 -20.91 -3.49
CA PRO A 49 -17.98 -20.95 -2.06
C PRO A 49 -18.37 -19.70 -1.23
N GLN A 50 -18.59 -18.56 -1.88
CA GLN A 50 -19.11 -17.33 -1.23
C GLN A 50 -20.65 -17.29 -1.13
N GLY A 51 -21.35 -18.32 -1.61
CA GLY A 51 -22.79 -18.53 -1.39
C GLY A 51 -23.72 -18.11 -2.53
N TRP A 52 -23.24 -17.41 -3.57
CA TRP A 52 -24.06 -17.16 -4.76
C TRP A 52 -24.15 -18.39 -5.66
N VAL A 53 -25.12 -18.37 -6.57
CA VAL A 53 -25.38 -19.45 -7.52
C VAL A 53 -25.25 -18.97 -8.95
N TYR A 54 -24.96 -19.91 -9.85
CA TYR A 54 -24.94 -19.70 -11.29
C TYR A 54 -25.33 -21.01 -11.98
N PHE A 55 -25.61 -20.97 -13.29
CA PHE A 55 -26.14 -22.10 -14.03
C PHE A 55 -25.23 -22.49 -15.18
N TYR A 56 -25.02 -23.80 -15.34
CA TYR A 56 -24.19 -24.38 -16.39
C TYR A 56 -24.97 -25.45 -17.16
N ASN A 57 -24.90 -25.42 -18.49
CA ASN A 57 -25.45 -26.45 -19.35
C ASN A 57 -24.30 -27.21 -20.05
N PRO A 58 -24.02 -28.47 -19.66
CA PRO A 58 -22.93 -29.26 -20.24
C PRO A 58 -23.11 -29.55 -21.73
N SER A 59 -24.35 -29.73 -22.21
CA SER A 59 -24.62 -30.04 -23.62
C SER A 59 -24.42 -28.83 -24.51
N LEU A 60 -24.84 -27.65 -24.05
CA LEU A 60 -24.71 -26.40 -24.81
C LEU A 60 -23.36 -25.70 -24.57
N LYS A 61 -22.59 -26.12 -23.55
CA LYS A 61 -21.36 -25.46 -23.10
C LYS A 61 -21.57 -23.98 -22.74
N VAL A 62 -22.70 -23.71 -22.07
CA VAL A 62 -23.14 -22.35 -21.73
C VAL A 62 -23.16 -22.16 -20.21
N VAL A 63 -22.61 -21.04 -19.75
CA VAL A 63 -22.62 -20.59 -18.36
C VAL A 63 -23.38 -19.27 -18.26
N THR A 64 -24.20 -19.08 -17.23
CA THR A 64 -24.90 -17.81 -16.98
C THR A 64 -25.10 -17.51 -15.50
N ASP A 65 -25.07 -16.23 -15.18
CA ASP A 65 -25.24 -15.69 -13.81
C ASP A 65 -26.71 -15.37 -13.51
N GLN A 66 -27.57 -15.43 -14.54
CA GLN A 66 -28.98 -15.07 -14.42
C GLN A 66 -29.82 -16.23 -13.91
N ASP A 67 -30.89 -15.90 -13.19
CA ASP A 67 -31.76 -16.90 -12.59
C ASP A 67 -32.69 -17.54 -13.62
N ILE A 68 -32.25 -18.65 -14.24
CA ILE A 68 -33.02 -19.41 -15.22
C ILE A 68 -34.24 -20.13 -14.65
N ARG A 69 -34.43 -20.13 -13.32
CA ARG A 69 -35.67 -20.62 -12.70
C ARG A 69 -36.84 -19.72 -13.04
N ARG A 70 -36.58 -18.48 -13.48
CA ARG A 70 -37.58 -17.56 -14.00
C ARG A 70 -37.75 -17.79 -15.51
N PRO A 71 -38.95 -18.18 -15.99
CA PRO A 71 -39.16 -18.56 -17.38
C PRO A 71 -38.91 -17.39 -18.35
N GLU A 72 -39.18 -16.15 -17.95
CA GLU A 72 -38.87 -14.97 -18.78
C GLU A 72 -37.37 -14.78 -19.00
N ILE A 73 -36.54 -15.08 -18.00
CA ILE A 73 -35.07 -14.97 -18.09
C ILE A 73 -34.53 -16.11 -18.95
N LEU A 74 -35.07 -17.31 -18.79
CA LEU A 74 -34.70 -18.46 -19.60
C LEU A 74 -34.98 -18.22 -21.10
N ALA A 75 -36.15 -17.67 -21.44
CA ALA A 75 -36.48 -17.33 -22.83
C ALA A 75 -35.51 -16.30 -23.44
N ILE A 76 -35.05 -15.33 -22.63
CA ILE A 76 -34.04 -14.34 -23.06
C ILE A 76 -32.71 -15.04 -23.35
N ILE A 77 -32.24 -15.92 -22.45
CA ILE A 77 -30.98 -16.65 -22.64
C ILE A 77 -31.06 -17.56 -23.88
N GLU A 78 -32.18 -18.28 -24.05
CA GLU A 78 -32.45 -19.12 -25.22
C GLU A 78 -32.38 -18.32 -26.52
N ALA A 79 -32.94 -17.11 -26.54
CA ALA A 79 -32.83 -16.21 -27.69
C ALA A 79 -31.39 -15.68 -27.89
N SER A 80 -30.66 -15.38 -26.81
CA SER A 80 -29.29 -14.84 -26.86
C SER A 80 -28.29 -15.82 -27.46
N TYR A 81 -28.40 -17.13 -27.18
CA TYR A 81 -27.47 -18.11 -27.74
C TYR A 81 -27.94 -18.74 -29.06
N ALA A 82 -29.20 -18.57 -29.46
CA ALA A 82 -29.70 -19.09 -30.75
C ALA A 82 -28.94 -18.53 -31.97
N GLY A 83 -28.40 -17.31 -31.86
CA GLY A 83 -27.57 -16.69 -32.89
C GLY A 83 -26.06 -16.90 -32.71
N TYR A 84 -25.63 -17.67 -31.71
CA TYR A 84 -24.21 -17.89 -31.40
C TYR A 84 -23.74 -19.26 -31.95
N PRO A 85 -22.55 -19.36 -32.56
CA PRO A 85 -22.04 -20.60 -33.13
C PRO A 85 -21.55 -21.59 -32.05
N LEU A 86 -22.46 -22.06 -31.19
CA LEU A 86 -22.13 -23.01 -30.12
C LEU A 86 -21.60 -24.35 -30.67
N SER A 87 -22.04 -24.75 -31.86
CA SER A 87 -21.61 -25.98 -32.54
C SER A 87 -20.13 -25.96 -32.93
N ASP A 88 -19.53 -24.78 -33.09
CA ASP A 88 -18.14 -24.62 -33.52
C ASP A 88 -17.16 -24.67 -32.34
N LEU A 89 -17.66 -24.76 -31.10
CA LEU A 89 -16.84 -24.81 -29.89
C LEU A 89 -16.16 -26.18 -29.74
N SER A 90 -14.83 -26.18 -29.70
CA SER A 90 -14.04 -27.40 -29.47
C SER A 90 -14.21 -27.96 -28.05
N GLU A 91 -13.65 -29.14 -27.80
CA GLU A 91 -13.62 -29.74 -26.47
C GLU A 91 -12.84 -28.87 -25.48
N GLY A 92 -13.41 -28.63 -24.29
CA GLY A 92 -12.82 -27.73 -23.29
C GLY A 92 -13.02 -26.24 -23.56
N MET A 93 -13.86 -25.87 -24.53
CA MET A 93 -14.36 -24.51 -24.70
C MET A 93 -15.78 -24.36 -24.16
N GLU A 94 -16.10 -23.15 -23.69
CA GLU A 94 -17.44 -22.79 -23.24
C GLU A 94 -17.70 -21.29 -23.42
N VAL A 95 -18.96 -20.89 -23.26
CA VAL A 95 -19.39 -19.50 -23.41
C VAL A 95 -20.11 -19.05 -22.16
N HIS A 96 -19.62 -17.95 -21.58
CA HIS A 96 -20.30 -17.23 -20.53
C HIS A 96 -21.18 -16.14 -21.13
N LEU A 97 -22.49 -16.23 -20.87
CA LEU A 97 -23.49 -15.27 -21.31
C LEU A 97 -23.80 -14.29 -20.19
N HIS A 98 -23.30 -13.06 -20.35
CA HIS A 98 -23.61 -11.96 -19.46
C HIS A 98 -24.73 -11.11 -20.08
N VAL A 99 -25.95 -11.27 -19.55
CA VAL A 99 -27.11 -10.46 -19.94
C VAL A 99 -27.14 -9.22 -19.05
N GLN A 100 -26.84 -8.05 -19.63
CA GLN A 100 -26.87 -6.79 -18.91
C GLN A 100 -28.24 -6.10 -19.12
N SER A 101 -29.18 -6.24 -18.16
CA SER A 101 -30.10 -5.18 -17.68
C SER A 101 -31.32 -5.76 -16.93
N LEU A 102 -31.51 -5.32 -15.68
CA LEU A 102 -32.80 -5.31 -14.97
C LEU A 102 -33.32 -3.87 -14.72
N LYS A 103 -32.52 -2.83 -15.03
CA LYS A 103 -32.93 -1.43 -14.80
C LYS A 103 -33.89 -0.90 -15.86
N ASP A 104 -33.96 -1.52 -17.04
CA ASP A 104 -34.89 -1.10 -18.11
C ASP A 104 -36.27 -1.77 -18.05
N LEU A 105 -36.46 -2.77 -17.18
CA LEU A 105 -37.76 -3.43 -16.98
C LEU A 105 -38.75 -2.63 -16.11
N GLN A 106 -38.30 -1.55 -15.46
CA GLN A 106 -39.15 -0.64 -14.66
C GLN A 106 -39.67 0.58 -15.43
N LYS A 107 -39.33 0.77 -16.72
CA LYS A 107 -39.84 1.90 -17.50
C LYS A 107 -41.22 1.60 -18.13
N PRO A 108 -42.14 2.59 -18.16
CA PRO A 108 -43.46 2.44 -18.77
C PRO A 108 -43.39 2.01 -20.25
N GLN A 109 -44.37 1.19 -20.64
CA GLN A 109 -44.45 0.43 -21.89
C GLN A 109 -44.34 1.25 -23.19
N GLU A 110 -44.62 2.56 -23.14
CA GLU A 110 -44.65 3.46 -24.30
C GLU A 110 -43.27 4.02 -24.71
N SER A 111 -42.23 3.77 -23.90
CA SER A 111 -40.84 4.18 -24.20
C SER A 111 -39.91 3.00 -24.50
N ARG A 112 -40.48 1.86 -24.93
CA ARG A 112 -39.69 0.72 -25.42
C ARG A 112 -39.21 1.00 -26.83
N ASP A 113 -38.06 1.66 -26.95
CA ASP A 113 -37.22 1.40 -28.11
C ASP A 113 -36.95 -0.10 -28.18
N LYS A 114 -37.07 -0.64 -29.39
CA LYS A 114 -37.00 -2.06 -29.75
C LYS A 114 -35.65 -2.67 -29.29
N TYR A 115 -35.61 -3.12 -28.04
CA TYR A 115 -34.60 -3.93 -27.34
C TYR A 115 -33.18 -3.95 -27.95
N SER A 116 -32.34 -2.98 -27.60
CA SER A 116 -30.88 -3.16 -27.68
C SER A 116 -30.35 -3.73 -26.35
N MET A 117 -30.77 -4.95 -26.02
CA MET A 117 -30.22 -5.67 -24.87
C MET A 117 -28.81 -6.14 -25.23
N GLN A 118 -27.77 -5.51 -24.66
CA GLN A 118 -26.39 -5.87 -24.94
C GLN A 118 -26.06 -7.19 -24.21
N THR A 119 -26.06 -8.30 -24.96
CA THR A 119 -25.53 -9.57 -24.46
C THR A 119 -24.02 -9.54 -24.66
N TYR A 120 -23.26 -9.60 -23.57
CA TYR A 120 -21.81 -9.74 -23.62
C TYR A 120 -21.47 -11.23 -23.51
N ASN A 121 -20.97 -11.80 -24.60
CA ASN A 121 -20.53 -13.18 -24.63
C ASN A 121 -19.03 -13.22 -24.40
N LEU A 122 -18.60 -14.02 -23.44
CA LEU A 122 -17.18 -14.30 -23.21
C LEU A 122 -16.95 -15.77 -23.56
N THR A 123 -16.08 -16.01 -24.54
CA THR A 123 -15.68 -17.36 -24.94
C THR A 123 -14.46 -17.77 -24.13
N ILE A 124 -14.50 -18.95 -23.55
CA ILE A 124 -13.50 -19.51 -22.63
C ILE A 124 -12.89 -20.75 -23.28
N ASN A 125 -11.57 -20.88 -23.16
CA ASN A 125 -10.83 -22.07 -23.54
C ASN A 125 -10.00 -22.54 -22.33
N HIS A 126 -10.43 -23.63 -21.70
CA HIS A 126 -9.81 -24.18 -20.49
C HIS A 126 -8.45 -24.82 -20.74
N LYS A 127 -8.24 -25.39 -21.95
CA LYS A 127 -6.98 -26.04 -22.33
C LYS A 127 -5.80 -25.05 -22.32
N TYR A 128 -6.01 -23.84 -22.83
CA TYR A 128 -4.99 -22.79 -22.85
C TYR A 128 -5.13 -21.75 -21.73
N CYS A 129 -6.20 -21.86 -20.92
CA CYS A 129 -6.53 -20.91 -19.86
C CYS A 129 -6.67 -19.47 -20.37
N ILE A 130 -7.42 -19.28 -21.46
CA ILE A 130 -7.65 -17.98 -22.11
C ILE A 130 -9.14 -17.72 -22.30
N ALA A 131 -9.53 -16.45 -22.26
CA ALA A 131 -10.89 -16.03 -22.58
C ALA A 131 -10.89 -14.71 -23.37
N SER A 132 -11.85 -14.55 -24.28
CA SER A 132 -12.04 -13.33 -25.08
C SER A 132 -13.50 -13.18 -25.51
N SER A 133 -13.90 -11.94 -25.78
CA SER A 133 -15.22 -11.65 -26.35
C SER A 133 -15.32 -12.06 -27.82
N ASP A 134 -14.18 -12.14 -28.51
CA ASP A 134 -14.09 -12.67 -29.86
C ASP A 134 -13.78 -14.18 -29.81
N PRO A 135 -14.69 -15.07 -30.24
CA PRO A 135 -14.46 -16.50 -30.23
C PRO A 135 -13.27 -16.94 -31.10
N LEU A 136 -12.96 -16.19 -32.17
CA LEU A 136 -11.89 -16.55 -33.10
C LEU A 136 -10.50 -16.45 -32.44
N GLU A 137 -10.34 -15.55 -31.48
CA GLU A 137 -9.07 -15.33 -30.76
C GLU A 137 -8.73 -16.47 -29.79
N VAL A 138 -9.73 -17.20 -29.30
CA VAL A 138 -9.56 -18.24 -28.26
C VAL A 138 -9.60 -19.66 -28.83
N THR A 139 -9.66 -19.79 -30.15
CA THR A 139 -9.52 -21.09 -30.82
C THR A 139 -8.12 -21.67 -30.60
N ASP A 140 -8.00 -22.99 -30.68
CA ASP A 140 -6.74 -23.70 -30.46
C ASP A 140 -5.61 -23.22 -31.40
N ALA A 141 -5.93 -22.84 -32.64
CA ALA A 141 -4.97 -22.32 -33.60
C ALA A 141 -4.52 -20.88 -33.27
N SER A 142 -5.48 -20.00 -32.92
CA SER A 142 -5.21 -18.60 -32.61
C SER A 142 -4.50 -18.41 -31.27
N ALA A 143 -4.78 -19.26 -30.29
CA ALA A 143 -4.20 -19.21 -28.94
C ALA A 143 -2.67 -19.16 -28.93
N LEU A 144 -2.03 -19.87 -29.88
CA LEU A 144 -0.58 -19.96 -30.02
C LEU A 144 0.05 -18.75 -30.73
N LEU A 145 -0.75 -17.97 -31.47
CA LEU A 145 -0.29 -16.83 -32.26
C LEU A 145 -0.42 -15.49 -31.51
N LEU A 146 -1.06 -15.48 -30.35
CA LEU A 146 -1.26 -14.27 -29.55
C LEU A 146 0.07 -13.75 -28.99
N GLY A 147 0.34 -12.47 -29.24
CA GLY A 147 1.48 -11.79 -28.62
C GLY A 147 1.38 -11.72 -27.09
N PRO A 148 2.51 -11.57 -26.36
CA PRO A 148 2.56 -11.72 -24.90
C PRO A 148 1.56 -10.86 -24.12
N HIS A 149 1.39 -9.59 -24.54
CA HIS A 149 0.45 -8.67 -23.88
C HIS A 149 -1.01 -9.07 -24.11
N ARG A 150 -1.39 -9.42 -25.34
CA ARG A 150 -2.76 -9.85 -25.65
C ARG A 150 -3.08 -11.17 -24.94
N LEU A 151 -2.13 -12.12 -24.95
CA LEU A 151 -2.24 -13.37 -24.21
C LEU A 151 -2.43 -13.14 -22.70
N ASN A 152 -1.67 -12.24 -22.09
CA ASN A 152 -1.83 -11.90 -20.67
C ASN A 152 -3.23 -11.35 -20.37
N ARG A 153 -3.76 -10.48 -21.23
CA ARG A 153 -5.13 -9.96 -21.11
C ARG A 153 -6.17 -11.08 -21.20
N CYS A 154 -6.04 -12.00 -22.16
CA CYS A 154 -6.95 -13.13 -22.31
C CYS A 154 -6.88 -14.09 -21.11
N ARG A 155 -5.67 -14.34 -20.56
CA ARG A 155 -5.49 -15.10 -19.32
C ARG A 155 -6.13 -14.41 -18.12
N ARG A 156 -6.00 -13.09 -18.02
CA ARG A 156 -6.66 -12.32 -16.95
C ARG A 156 -8.17 -12.49 -16.98
N LEU A 157 -8.78 -12.43 -18.17
CA LEU A 157 -10.22 -12.67 -18.35
C LEU A 157 -10.60 -14.10 -17.95
N TYR A 158 -9.81 -15.09 -18.36
CA TYR A 158 -10.01 -16.49 -17.99
C TYR A 158 -9.99 -16.71 -16.47
N TRP A 159 -8.93 -16.25 -15.79
CA TRP A 159 -8.81 -16.42 -14.35
C TRP A 159 -9.88 -15.65 -13.58
N ASN A 160 -10.32 -14.50 -14.10
CA ASN A 160 -11.46 -13.80 -13.53
C ASN A 160 -12.78 -14.57 -13.71
N PHE A 161 -12.99 -15.20 -14.87
CA PHE A 161 -14.14 -16.07 -15.10
C PHE A 161 -14.12 -17.27 -14.14
N LEU A 162 -12.99 -17.97 -14.04
CA LEU A 162 -12.86 -19.16 -13.20
C LEU A 162 -12.97 -18.84 -11.70
N TRP A 163 -12.54 -17.64 -11.29
CA TRP A 163 -12.73 -17.16 -9.92
C TRP A 163 -14.21 -17.01 -9.56
N ASN A 164 -15.05 -16.57 -10.49
CA ASN A 164 -16.49 -16.40 -10.27
C ASN A 164 -17.29 -17.69 -10.51
N HIS A 165 -16.81 -18.60 -11.37
CA HIS A 165 -17.50 -19.82 -11.80
C HIS A 165 -16.68 -21.12 -11.64
N PRO A 166 -16.18 -21.44 -10.43
CA PRO A 166 -15.21 -22.52 -10.19
C PRO A 166 -15.81 -23.94 -10.07
N ALA A 167 -17.13 -24.08 -9.91
CA ALA A 167 -17.75 -25.31 -9.40
C ALA A 167 -18.03 -26.40 -10.46
N HIS A 168 -18.13 -26.05 -11.75
CA HIS A 168 -18.37 -27.00 -12.85
C HIS A 168 -17.09 -27.39 -13.60
N VAL A 169 -15.95 -26.76 -13.27
CA VAL A 169 -14.67 -26.96 -13.96
C VAL A 169 -13.62 -27.42 -12.97
N GLU A 170 -12.87 -28.46 -13.34
CA GLU A 170 -11.72 -28.90 -12.54
C GLU A 170 -10.58 -27.87 -12.59
N THR A 171 -9.75 -27.82 -11.55
CA THR A 171 -8.61 -26.90 -11.53
C THR A 171 -7.69 -27.19 -12.73
N PRO A 172 -7.33 -26.19 -13.55
CA PRO A 172 -6.41 -26.41 -14.67
C PRO A 172 -5.05 -26.96 -14.20
N PRO A 173 -4.46 -27.94 -14.90
CA PRO A 173 -3.25 -28.62 -14.43
C PRO A 173 -2.06 -27.66 -14.30
N ARG A 174 -1.94 -26.69 -15.22
CA ARG A 174 -0.89 -25.67 -15.23
C ARG A 174 -0.98 -24.63 -14.10
N ALA A 175 -2.10 -24.56 -13.38
CA ALA A 175 -2.36 -23.46 -12.46
C ALA A 175 -1.38 -23.43 -11.27
N ILE A 176 -1.01 -24.61 -10.76
CA ILE A 176 -0.07 -24.72 -9.64
C ILE A 176 1.34 -24.31 -10.08
N ASP A 177 1.79 -24.78 -11.23
CA ASP A 177 3.12 -24.48 -11.76
C ASP A 177 3.26 -22.99 -12.08
N ASP A 178 2.29 -22.41 -12.80
CA ASP A 178 2.26 -20.99 -13.13
C ASP A 178 2.24 -20.10 -11.87
N ALA A 179 1.49 -20.51 -10.83
CA ALA A 179 1.40 -19.78 -9.57
C ALA A 179 2.72 -19.87 -8.77
N THR A 180 3.33 -21.05 -8.73
CA THR A 180 4.60 -21.29 -8.04
C THR A 180 5.73 -20.51 -8.70
N ASP A 181 5.80 -20.48 -10.03
CA ASP A 181 6.78 -19.70 -10.78
C ASP A 181 6.61 -18.19 -10.53
N ALA A 182 5.37 -17.70 -10.59
CA ALA A 182 5.09 -16.28 -10.32
C ALA A 182 5.48 -15.86 -8.89
N LEU A 183 5.14 -16.67 -7.87
CA LEU A 183 5.54 -16.39 -6.49
C LEU A 183 7.06 -16.46 -6.29
N THR A 184 7.74 -17.39 -6.97
CA THR A 184 9.19 -17.50 -6.93
C THR A 184 9.84 -16.23 -7.49
N TRP A 185 9.34 -15.72 -8.61
CA TRP A 185 9.79 -14.44 -9.16
C TRP A 185 9.52 -13.28 -8.20
N PHE A 186 8.31 -13.17 -7.65
CA PHE A 186 7.96 -12.09 -6.72
C PHE A 186 8.83 -12.10 -5.47
N TYR A 187 9.08 -13.28 -4.90
CA TYR A 187 10.03 -13.44 -3.79
C TYR A 187 11.43 -12.98 -4.17
N THR A 188 11.90 -13.39 -5.36
CA THR A 188 13.23 -13.06 -5.87
C THR A 188 13.40 -11.56 -6.12
N ASP A 189 12.42 -10.89 -6.72
CA ASP A 189 12.49 -9.44 -6.92
C ASP A 189 12.46 -8.67 -5.60
N ASN A 190 11.73 -9.16 -4.59
CA ASN A 190 11.82 -8.59 -3.24
C ASN A 190 13.25 -8.69 -2.65
N LEU A 191 14.00 -9.76 -2.95
CA LEU A 191 15.39 -9.92 -2.51
C LEU A 191 16.37 -9.04 -3.29
N ILE A 192 16.21 -8.96 -4.62
CA ILE A 192 17.12 -8.22 -5.51
C ILE A 192 16.87 -6.71 -5.40
N SER A 193 15.61 -6.30 -5.49
CA SER A 193 15.19 -4.90 -5.59
C SER A 193 14.85 -4.29 -4.23
N GLY A 194 14.62 -5.10 -3.19
CA GLY A 194 14.32 -4.64 -1.84
C GLY A 194 13.14 -3.68 -1.80
N ALA A 195 13.33 -2.51 -1.18
CA ALA A 195 12.30 -1.47 -1.08
C ALA A 195 11.90 -0.82 -2.42
N LYS A 196 12.57 -1.16 -3.54
CA LYS A 196 12.23 -0.70 -4.90
C LYS A 196 11.41 -1.72 -5.70
N SER A 197 11.14 -2.90 -5.14
CA SER A 197 10.34 -3.92 -5.80
C SER A 197 8.91 -3.42 -6.03
N THR A 198 8.37 -3.68 -7.22
CA THR A 198 7.00 -3.29 -7.61
C THR A 198 6.03 -4.47 -7.59
N VAL A 199 6.51 -5.66 -7.23
CA VAL A 199 5.71 -6.89 -7.25
C VAL A 199 4.54 -6.83 -6.25
N PRO A 200 3.43 -7.54 -6.52
CA PRO A 200 2.19 -7.35 -5.77
C PRO A 200 2.26 -7.86 -4.33
N PHE A 201 3.09 -8.88 -4.08
CA PHE A 201 3.20 -9.54 -2.78
C PHE A 201 4.59 -9.30 -2.15
N SER A 202 4.63 -9.08 -0.83
CA SER A 202 5.88 -9.05 -0.05
C SER A 202 6.53 -10.42 0.03
N LYS A 203 7.78 -10.41 0.47
CA LYS A 203 8.50 -11.60 0.91
C LYS A 203 7.67 -12.52 1.83
N ILE A 204 7.05 -11.96 2.88
CA ILE A 204 6.27 -12.74 3.86
C ILE A 204 5.01 -13.33 3.20
N GLU A 205 4.26 -12.52 2.47
CA GLU A 205 3.07 -12.98 1.74
C GLU A 205 3.43 -14.07 0.71
N CYS A 206 4.57 -13.95 0.01
CA CYS A 206 5.05 -14.98 -0.91
C CYS A 206 5.36 -16.30 -0.19
N GLU A 207 5.97 -16.26 1.00
CA GLU A 207 6.26 -17.46 1.81
C GLU A 207 4.98 -18.14 2.29
N GLU A 208 3.98 -17.35 2.72
CA GLU A 208 2.67 -17.84 3.15
C GLU A 208 1.88 -18.44 1.98
N LEU A 209 1.76 -17.72 0.86
CA LEU A 209 1.07 -18.20 -0.34
C LEU A 209 1.73 -19.46 -0.90
N SER A 210 3.07 -19.52 -0.91
CA SER A 210 3.80 -20.73 -1.34
C SER A 210 3.54 -21.92 -0.40
N ARG A 211 3.38 -21.67 0.92
CA ARG A 211 3.01 -22.71 1.89
C ARG A 211 1.60 -23.24 1.61
N VAL A 212 0.65 -22.35 1.30
CA VAL A 212 -0.72 -22.74 0.94
C VAL A 212 -0.74 -23.57 -0.34
N ILE A 213 -0.03 -23.16 -1.39
CA ILE A 213 0.05 -23.92 -2.66
C ILE A 213 0.61 -25.33 -2.43
N ARG A 214 1.66 -25.47 -1.61
CA ARG A 214 2.20 -26.79 -1.24
C ARG A 214 1.21 -27.67 -0.45
N GLY A 215 0.25 -27.08 0.25
CA GLY A 215 -0.85 -27.84 0.88
C GLY A 215 -1.92 -28.27 -0.12
N LEU A 216 -2.14 -27.47 -1.17
CA LEU A 216 -3.16 -27.74 -2.20
C LEU A 216 -2.75 -28.85 -3.19
N THR A 217 -1.47 -29.21 -3.26
CA THR A 217 -0.98 -30.34 -4.07
C THR A 217 -1.31 -31.72 -3.48
N ALA A 218 -1.80 -31.79 -2.23
CA ALA A 218 -2.26 -33.04 -1.66
C ALA A 218 -3.45 -33.63 -2.45
N THR A 219 -3.48 -34.96 -2.61
CA THR A 219 -4.50 -35.70 -3.37
C THR A 219 -5.92 -35.48 -2.86
N SER A 220 -6.09 -35.18 -1.57
CA SER A 220 -7.39 -34.84 -0.97
C SER A 220 -8.02 -33.56 -1.53
N ASN A 221 -7.22 -32.70 -2.18
CA ASN A 221 -7.65 -31.39 -2.67
C ASN A 221 -7.87 -31.34 -4.18
N GLU A 222 -7.72 -32.45 -4.91
CA GLU A 222 -7.79 -32.46 -6.39
C GLU A 222 -9.12 -31.93 -6.95
N ARG A 223 -10.23 -32.26 -6.30
CA ARG A 223 -11.58 -31.79 -6.68
C ARG A 223 -12.11 -30.64 -5.82
N SER A 224 -11.22 -29.98 -5.07
CA SER A 224 -11.64 -28.90 -4.17
C SER A 224 -11.95 -27.62 -4.96
N ILE A 225 -13.20 -27.16 -4.89
CA ILE A 225 -13.60 -25.87 -5.49
C ILE A 225 -12.81 -24.71 -4.88
N ALA A 226 -12.48 -24.79 -3.59
CA ALA A 226 -11.65 -23.79 -2.93
C ALA A 226 -10.23 -23.71 -3.51
N ARG A 227 -9.66 -24.85 -3.94
CA ARG A 227 -8.37 -24.89 -4.68
C ARG A 227 -8.49 -24.12 -5.99
N THR A 228 -9.55 -24.37 -6.78
CA THR A 228 -9.80 -23.65 -8.03
C THR A 228 -9.94 -22.15 -7.81
N VAL A 229 -10.76 -21.73 -6.83
CA VAL A 229 -10.97 -20.30 -6.50
C VAL A 229 -9.68 -19.61 -6.09
N PHE A 230 -8.90 -20.24 -5.21
CA PHE A 230 -7.66 -19.66 -4.70
C PHE A 230 -6.63 -19.45 -5.82
N LEU A 231 -6.43 -20.47 -6.68
CA LEU A 231 -5.49 -20.37 -7.79
C LEU A 231 -5.98 -19.39 -8.85
N ALA A 232 -7.28 -19.35 -9.14
CA ALA A 232 -7.86 -18.40 -10.07
C ALA A 232 -7.69 -16.95 -9.58
N TRP A 233 -7.94 -16.68 -8.30
CA TRP A 233 -7.67 -15.38 -7.70
C TRP A 233 -6.19 -15.01 -7.83
N LEU A 234 -5.27 -15.89 -7.41
CA LEU A 234 -3.84 -15.60 -7.41
C LEU A 234 -3.32 -15.33 -8.83
N LEU A 235 -3.68 -16.17 -9.80
CA LEU A 235 -3.23 -16.02 -11.19
C LEU A 235 -3.87 -14.80 -11.87
N ARG A 236 -5.09 -14.41 -11.47
CA ARG A 236 -5.68 -13.14 -11.88
C ARG A 236 -4.86 -11.95 -11.37
N GLU A 237 -4.44 -11.96 -10.10
CA GLU A 237 -3.59 -10.90 -9.55
C GLU A 237 -2.22 -10.85 -10.25
N VAL A 238 -1.63 -12.00 -10.58
CA VAL A 238 -0.40 -12.08 -11.39
C VAL A 238 -0.61 -11.42 -12.75
N CYS A 239 -1.69 -11.76 -13.46
CA CYS A 239 -1.98 -11.17 -14.78
C CYS A 239 -2.26 -9.66 -14.67
N SER A 240 -2.97 -9.23 -13.63
CA SER A 240 -3.24 -7.82 -13.34
C SER A 240 -1.94 -7.02 -13.11
N TYR A 241 -1.02 -7.57 -12.31
CA TYR A 241 0.31 -6.98 -12.12
C TYR A 241 1.10 -6.89 -13.44
N ARG A 242 1.09 -7.95 -14.24
CA ARG A 242 1.76 -7.97 -15.55
C ARG A 242 1.21 -6.90 -16.48
N ASP A 243 -0.10 -6.66 -16.48
CA ASP A 243 -0.71 -5.57 -17.26
C ASP A 243 -0.27 -4.19 -16.75
N ALA A 244 -0.21 -3.98 -15.43
CA ALA A 244 0.23 -2.71 -14.84
C ALA A 244 1.71 -2.35 -15.17
N GLU A 245 2.51 -3.38 -15.45
CA GLU A 245 3.93 -3.26 -15.83
C GLU A 245 4.18 -3.37 -17.34
N ASN A 246 3.13 -3.32 -18.17
CA ASN A 246 3.23 -3.41 -19.64
C ASN A 246 4.01 -4.66 -20.10
N TRP A 247 3.71 -5.80 -19.50
CA TRP A 247 4.42 -7.06 -19.72
C TRP A 247 4.54 -7.42 -21.21
N GLY A 248 5.78 -7.65 -21.66
CA GLY A 248 6.08 -8.06 -23.02
C GLY A 248 5.94 -6.97 -24.09
N GLN A 249 5.71 -5.71 -23.72
CA GLN A 249 5.63 -4.59 -24.67
C GLN A 249 6.89 -3.71 -24.69
N LEU A 250 7.47 -3.46 -23.52
CA LEU A 250 8.59 -2.53 -23.37
C LEU A 250 9.92 -3.27 -23.41
N THR A 251 10.92 -2.69 -24.07
CA THR A 251 12.31 -3.14 -23.94
C THR A 251 12.84 -2.86 -22.54
N GLN A 252 13.96 -3.50 -22.16
CA GLN A 252 14.59 -3.28 -20.86
C GLN A 252 14.86 -1.80 -20.58
N ARG A 253 15.36 -1.05 -21.58
CA ARG A 253 15.67 0.38 -21.43
C ARG A 253 14.42 1.21 -21.23
N GLU A 254 13.37 0.95 -22.00
CA GLU A 254 12.08 1.65 -21.87
C GLU A 254 11.39 1.34 -20.55
N SER A 255 11.41 0.08 -20.10
CA SER A 255 10.89 -0.32 -18.79
C SER A 255 11.62 0.39 -17.65
N GLN A 256 12.96 0.47 -17.71
CA GLN A 256 13.76 1.22 -16.73
C GLN A 256 13.43 2.71 -16.74
N ALA A 257 13.26 3.30 -17.93
CA ALA A 257 12.88 4.70 -18.07
C ALA A 257 11.47 4.97 -17.51
N ALA A 258 10.49 4.12 -17.84
CA ALA A 258 9.12 4.20 -17.34
C ALA A 258 9.05 4.03 -15.81
N ARG A 259 9.80 3.07 -15.25
CA ARG A 259 9.90 2.89 -13.79
C ARG A 259 10.56 4.08 -13.12
N LYS A 260 11.61 4.64 -13.73
CA LYS A 260 12.23 5.87 -13.24
C LYS A 260 11.24 7.03 -13.27
N GLN A 261 10.42 7.14 -14.31
CA GLN A 261 9.37 8.17 -14.40
C GLN A 261 8.27 7.96 -13.35
N LYS A 262 7.79 6.72 -13.12
CA LYS A 262 6.84 6.38 -12.05
C LYS A 262 7.41 6.64 -10.64
N SER A 263 8.71 6.42 -10.45
CA SER A 263 9.42 6.67 -9.17
C SER A 263 9.85 8.12 -9.01
N THR A 264 9.94 8.87 -10.10
CA THR A 264 10.13 10.31 -9.99
C THR A 264 8.78 10.82 -9.53
N PRO A 265 8.68 11.50 -8.37
CA PRO A 265 7.42 12.08 -7.96
C PRO A 265 6.91 12.86 -9.17
N ALA A 266 5.69 12.54 -9.62
CA ALA A 266 5.01 13.41 -10.55
C ALA A 266 5.28 14.81 -10.01
N TYR A 267 5.86 15.68 -10.83
CA TYR A 267 5.90 17.08 -10.50
C TYR A 267 4.42 17.47 -10.51
N THR A 268 3.74 17.19 -9.40
CA THR A 268 2.39 17.64 -9.13
C THR A 268 2.55 19.11 -9.36
N SER A 269 1.82 19.57 -10.36
CA SER A 269 1.57 20.97 -10.64
C SER A 269 0.90 21.58 -9.40
N THR A 270 1.61 21.64 -8.28
CA THR A 270 1.42 22.68 -7.29
C THR A 270 1.68 23.93 -8.09
N GLN A 271 0.63 24.73 -8.27
CA GLN A 271 0.80 26.09 -8.79
C GLN A 271 2.02 26.67 -8.09
N PRO A 272 3.03 27.13 -8.85
CA PRO A 272 4.23 27.64 -8.23
C PRO A 272 3.78 28.76 -7.29
N LEU A 273 4.01 28.56 -5.99
CA LEU A 273 3.89 29.63 -5.01
C LEU A 273 4.61 30.85 -5.60
N SER A 274 4.01 32.04 -5.45
CA SER A 274 4.62 33.24 -5.99
C SER A 274 6.08 33.32 -5.54
N PRO A 275 6.99 33.81 -6.40
CA PRO A 275 8.43 33.84 -6.06
C PRO A 275 8.69 34.60 -4.75
N VAL A 276 7.87 35.61 -4.45
CA VAL A 276 7.89 36.35 -3.18
C VAL A 276 7.49 35.45 -2.00
N ALA A 277 6.39 34.70 -2.11
CA ALA A 277 5.96 33.78 -1.06
C ALA A 277 7.04 32.71 -0.78
N MET A 278 7.73 32.23 -1.80
CA MET A 278 8.83 31.26 -1.63
C MET A 278 10.02 31.85 -0.88
N VAL A 279 10.39 33.12 -1.13
CA VAL A 279 11.43 33.82 -0.38
C VAL A 279 11.03 33.99 1.09
N VAL A 280 9.80 34.42 1.36
CA VAL A 280 9.29 34.60 2.73
C VAL A 280 9.26 33.26 3.48
N ILE A 281 8.74 32.20 2.86
CA ILE A 281 8.71 30.85 3.45
C ILE A 281 10.13 30.36 3.74
N ASN A 282 11.09 30.55 2.82
CA ASN A 282 12.47 30.16 3.05
C ASN A 282 13.13 30.97 4.18
N PHE A 283 12.83 32.26 4.31
CA PHE A 283 13.29 33.08 5.41
C PHE A 283 12.75 32.58 6.75
N ILE A 284 11.43 32.33 6.83
CA ILE A 284 10.79 31.78 8.03
C ILE A 284 11.40 30.42 8.40
N ILE A 285 11.53 29.51 7.44
CA ILE A 285 12.07 28.17 7.68
C ILE A 285 13.51 28.22 8.20
N ASN A 286 14.37 29.04 7.59
CA ASN A 286 15.79 29.05 7.91
C ASN A 286 16.13 29.90 9.15
N VAL A 287 15.44 31.03 9.35
CA VAL A 287 15.75 31.99 10.43
C VAL A 287 14.89 31.73 11.66
N LEU A 288 13.56 31.71 11.52
CA LEU A 288 12.65 31.59 12.66
C LEU A 288 12.55 30.15 13.19
N PHE A 289 12.65 29.18 12.28
CA PHE A 289 12.52 27.75 12.57
C PHE A 289 13.84 26.98 12.58
N PHE A 290 14.98 27.67 12.52
CA PHE A 290 16.32 27.07 12.57
C PHE A 290 16.59 25.96 11.54
N GLY A 291 15.85 25.94 10.43
CA GLY A 291 15.93 24.90 9.40
C GLY A 291 15.33 23.54 9.79
N ILE A 292 14.69 23.42 10.96
CA ILE A 292 14.01 22.20 11.42
C ILE A 292 12.93 21.71 10.42
N PRO A 293 12.10 22.57 9.78
CA PRO A 293 11.09 22.11 8.81
C PRO A 293 11.67 21.29 7.65
N HIS A 294 12.94 21.49 7.27
CA HIS A 294 13.56 20.73 6.18
C HIS A 294 13.66 19.23 6.49
N THR A 295 13.90 18.86 7.75
CA THR A 295 14.00 17.45 8.15
C THR A 295 12.64 16.78 8.10
N TYR A 296 11.62 17.41 8.70
CA TYR A 296 10.23 16.91 8.65
C TYR A 296 9.72 16.81 7.22
N ARG A 297 10.00 17.80 6.37
CA ARG A 297 9.67 17.74 4.95
C ARG A 297 10.31 16.54 4.25
N ALA A 298 11.60 16.30 4.50
CA ALA A 298 12.30 15.16 3.89
C ALA A 298 11.69 13.83 4.36
N HIS A 299 11.35 13.71 5.65
CA HIS A 299 10.72 12.52 6.20
C HIS A 299 9.33 12.27 5.61
N VAL A 300 8.45 13.28 5.60
CA VAL A 300 7.11 13.18 4.99
C VAL A 300 7.19 12.83 3.51
N LYS A 301 8.14 13.42 2.77
CA LYS A 301 8.32 13.11 1.35
C LYS A 301 8.71 11.65 1.14
N ILE A 302 9.64 11.12 1.93
CA ILE A 302 10.10 9.73 1.82
C ILE A 302 9.00 8.73 2.20
N THR A 303 8.16 9.06 3.19
CA THR A 303 7.08 8.19 3.66
C THR A 303 5.86 8.23 2.73
N SER A 304 5.67 9.36 2.02
CA SER A 304 4.62 9.54 1.02
C SER A 304 4.86 8.87 -0.33
N GLU A 305 6.10 8.45 -0.60
CA GLU A 305 6.50 8.00 -1.93
C GLU A 305 5.93 6.60 -2.21
N TYR A 306 5.02 6.51 -3.19
CA TYR A 306 4.49 5.23 -3.64
C TYR A 306 5.58 4.44 -4.37
N ARG A 307 6.04 3.34 -3.75
CA ARG A 307 7.05 2.43 -4.32
C ARG A 307 6.45 1.12 -4.80
N GLY A 308 5.28 1.16 -5.44
CA GLY A 308 4.68 0.00 -6.09
C GLY A 308 3.76 -0.86 -5.21
N ARG A 309 3.77 -0.69 -3.88
CA ARG A 309 2.91 -1.46 -2.96
C ARG A 309 2.27 -0.59 -1.88
N LEU A 310 0.94 -0.57 -1.82
CA LEU A 310 0.17 0.25 -0.87
C LEU A 310 0.47 -0.15 0.59
N SER A 311 0.64 -1.45 0.87
CA SER A 311 0.97 -1.93 2.23
C SER A 311 2.37 -1.49 2.70
N ASN A 312 3.34 -1.30 1.79
CA ASN A 312 4.64 -0.72 2.14
C ASN A 312 4.51 0.75 2.53
N VAL A 313 3.71 1.51 1.78
CA VAL A 313 3.44 2.92 2.11
C VAL A 313 2.77 3.02 3.47
N GLN A 314 1.75 2.18 3.72
CA GLN A 314 1.06 2.13 5.00
C GLN A 314 2.00 1.83 6.17
N LYS A 315 2.80 0.76 6.07
CA LYS A 315 3.75 0.40 7.13
C LYS A 315 4.79 1.49 7.37
N THR A 316 5.27 2.12 6.30
CA THR A 316 6.23 3.22 6.38
C THR A 316 5.61 4.44 7.05
N TRP A 317 4.33 4.70 6.79
CA TRP A 317 3.54 5.75 7.40
C TRP A 317 3.30 5.50 8.89
N GLU A 318 2.85 4.31 9.28
CA GLU A 318 2.65 3.92 10.68
C GLU A 318 3.93 4.07 11.50
N ASN A 319 5.06 3.59 10.97
CA ASN A 319 6.37 3.76 11.61
C ASN A 319 6.76 5.24 11.76
N TYR A 320 6.43 6.07 10.77
CA TYR A 320 6.67 7.50 10.82
C TYR A 320 5.84 8.19 11.89
N ILE A 321 4.55 7.85 12.00
CA ILE A 321 3.65 8.35 13.04
C ILE A 321 4.12 7.93 14.44
N ASP A 322 4.47 6.66 14.65
CA ASP A 322 4.99 6.18 15.95
C ASP A 322 6.26 6.96 16.34
N ARG A 323 7.19 7.12 15.39
CA ARG A 323 8.39 7.94 15.62
C ARG A 323 8.04 9.38 15.97
N LEU A 324 7.12 10.02 15.26
CA LEU A 324 6.72 11.41 15.48
C LEU A 324 6.08 11.61 16.86
N VAL A 325 5.19 10.70 17.25
CA VAL A 325 4.53 10.70 18.56
C VAL A 325 5.57 10.55 19.68
N ARG A 326 6.54 9.65 19.52
CA ARG A 326 7.65 9.51 20.46
C ARG A 326 8.49 10.78 20.55
N GLU A 327 8.88 11.37 19.42
CA GLU A 327 9.64 12.63 19.40
C GLU A 327 8.90 13.74 20.17
N TYR A 328 7.60 13.93 19.93
CA TYR A 328 6.80 14.92 20.63
C TYR A 328 6.64 14.64 22.13
N SER A 329 6.55 13.37 22.54
CA SER A 329 6.53 13.00 23.95
C SER A 329 7.81 13.44 24.66
N HIS A 330 8.98 13.28 24.02
CA HIS A 330 10.24 13.78 24.58
C HIS A 330 10.28 15.31 24.65
N PHE A 331 9.82 16.01 23.62
CA PHE A 331 9.77 17.49 23.66
C PHE A 331 8.82 18.00 24.75
N LEU A 332 7.68 17.33 24.97
CA LEU A 332 6.77 17.67 26.07
C LEU A 332 7.44 17.55 27.45
N LEU A 333 8.21 16.49 27.68
CA LEU A 333 8.94 16.32 28.94
C LEU A 333 9.98 17.43 29.13
N ILE A 334 10.74 17.78 28.09
CA ILE A 334 11.76 18.84 28.18
C ILE A 334 11.09 20.22 28.39
N SER A 335 10.02 20.53 27.64
CA SER A 335 9.30 21.79 27.77
C SER A 335 8.66 21.99 29.15
N THR A 336 8.15 20.92 29.77
CA THR A 336 7.58 20.99 31.13
C THR A 336 8.63 21.20 32.20
N VAL A 337 9.79 20.53 32.10
CA VAL A 337 10.93 20.76 33.00
C VAL A 337 11.45 22.20 32.87
N LEU A 338 11.60 22.69 31.63
CA LEU A 338 12.04 24.05 31.37
C LEU A 338 11.03 25.08 31.89
N LEU A 339 9.73 24.85 31.69
CA LEU A 339 8.67 25.70 32.25
C LEU A 339 8.73 25.77 33.78
N SER A 340 8.95 24.64 34.45
CA SER A 340 9.12 24.63 35.92
C SER A 340 10.35 25.43 36.35
N ALA A 341 11.45 25.32 35.61
CA ALA A 341 12.67 26.09 35.89
C ALA A 341 12.48 27.58 35.62
N THR A 342 11.77 27.98 34.56
CA THR A 342 11.51 29.39 34.24
C THR A 342 10.58 30.04 35.26
N VAL A 343 9.54 29.33 35.70
CA VAL A 343 8.64 29.80 36.76
C VAL A 343 9.37 29.89 38.10
N GLY A 344 10.22 28.92 38.42
CA GLY A 344 11.08 28.99 39.62
C GLY A 344 12.05 30.16 39.59
N PHE A 345 12.64 30.45 38.42
CA PHE A 345 13.50 31.61 38.23
C PHE A 345 12.72 32.92 38.40
N LEU A 346 11.52 33.04 37.85
CA LEU A 346 10.65 34.23 38.00
C LEU A 346 10.18 34.49 39.45
N ALA A 347 10.28 33.49 40.32
CA ALA A 347 9.93 33.63 41.74
C ALA A 347 11.08 34.21 42.59
N VAL A 348 12.28 34.35 42.03
CA VAL A 348 13.41 35.01 42.70
C VAL A 348 13.09 36.51 42.84
N PRO A 349 13.30 37.12 44.02
CA PRO A 349 13.09 38.56 44.20
C PRO A 349 14.14 39.38 43.42
N ASP A 350 13.79 40.62 43.09
CA ASP A 350 14.71 41.63 42.51
C ASP A 350 15.33 41.25 41.15
N ILE A 351 14.55 40.64 40.27
CA ILE A 351 14.99 40.34 38.90
C ILE A 351 14.91 41.60 38.02
N PRO A 352 15.93 41.91 37.22
CA PRO A 352 15.89 43.02 36.25
C PRO A 352 14.73 42.88 35.27
N GLU A 353 14.10 43.99 34.88
CA GLU A 353 12.98 44.00 33.93
C GLU A 353 13.30 43.25 32.63
N ALA A 354 14.52 43.43 32.08
CA ALA A 354 14.96 42.75 30.87
C ALA A 354 15.09 41.22 31.02
N ALA A 355 15.51 40.74 32.19
CA ALA A 355 15.55 39.33 32.52
C ALA A 355 14.14 38.76 32.71
N GLN A 356 13.25 39.52 33.36
CA GLN A 356 11.86 39.14 33.57
C GLN A 356 11.09 38.99 32.24
N VAL A 357 11.25 39.93 31.31
CA VAL A 357 10.65 39.85 29.96
C VAL A 357 11.16 38.62 29.23
N SER A 358 12.47 38.36 29.25
CA SER A 358 13.08 37.21 28.58
C SER A 358 12.58 35.87 29.16
N ALA A 359 12.45 35.75 30.49
CA ALA A 359 11.90 34.56 31.15
C ALA A 359 10.39 34.38 30.87
N THR A 360 9.65 35.48 30.72
CA THR A 360 8.23 35.45 30.35
C THR A 360 8.04 34.96 28.92
N ILE A 361 8.88 35.40 27.97
CA ILE A 361 8.89 34.88 26.59
C ILE A 361 9.19 33.38 26.61
N SER A 362 10.17 32.93 27.41
CA SER A 362 10.46 31.50 27.56
C SER A 362 9.26 30.72 28.09
N THR A 363 8.54 31.27 29.05
CA THR A 363 7.36 30.63 29.65
C THR A 363 6.26 30.44 28.59
N PHE A 364 5.97 31.48 27.80
CA PHE A 364 5.00 31.37 26.71
C PHE A 364 5.45 30.40 25.60
N ALA A 365 6.73 30.40 25.25
CA ALA A 365 7.28 29.47 24.25
C ALA A 365 7.20 28.02 24.74
N SER A 366 7.52 27.73 26.00
CA SER A 366 7.35 26.40 26.61
C SER A 366 5.88 25.98 26.64
N LEU A 367 4.97 26.86 27.05
CA LEU A 367 3.53 26.58 27.05
C LEU A 367 3.00 26.30 25.64
N GLY A 368 3.43 27.09 24.65
CA GLY A 368 3.09 26.86 23.25
C GLY A 368 3.61 25.52 22.73
N SER A 369 4.86 25.16 23.06
CA SER A 369 5.43 23.85 22.73
C SER A 369 4.59 22.71 23.33
N ILE A 370 4.13 22.86 24.59
CA ILE A 370 3.29 21.88 25.26
C ILE A 370 1.93 21.74 24.58
N ILE A 371 1.23 22.85 24.33
CA ILE A 371 -0.10 22.84 23.71
C ILE A 371 -0.04 22.19 22.32
N VAL A 372 0.90 22.63 21.48
CA VAL A 372 1.04 22.09 20.12
C VAL A 372 1.51 20.63 20.16
N GLY A 373 2.41 20.27 21.08
CA GLY A 373 2.89 18.90 21.27
C GLY A 373 1.76 17.93 21.65
N VAL A 374 0.96 18.27 22.68
CA VAL A 374 -0.18 17.44 23.11
C VAL A 374 -1.22 17.31 22.00
N PHE A 375 -1.59 18.42 21.37
CA PHE A 375 -2.54 18.40 20.25
C PHE A 375 -2.05 17.52 19.10
N SER A 376 -0.75 17.61 18.79
CA SER A 376 -0.15 16.82 17.73
C SER A 376 -0.12 15.33 18.07
N ILE A 377 0.19 14.95 19.30
CA ILE A 377 0.11 13.53 19.74
C ILE A 377 -1.32 13.01 19.60
N TRP A 378 -2.29 13.73 20.15
CA TRP A 378 -3.70 13.34 20.08
C TRP A 378 -4.17 13.13 18.64
N ARG A 379 -3.87 14.09 17.75
CA ARG A 379 -4.29 14.02 16.34
C ARG A 379 -3.63 12.86 15.58
N HIS A 380 -2.34 12.61 15.80
CA HIS A 380 -1.61 11.58 15.04
C HIS A 380 -1.85 10.17 15.60
N GLN A 381 -2.14 10.00 16.89
CA GLN A 381 -2.52 8.70 17.46
C GLN A 381 -3.94 8.26 17.04
N ALA A 382 -4.87 9.21 16.85
CA ALA A 382 -6.25 8.90 16.50
C ALA A 382 -6.44 8.39 15.06
N ASN A 383 -5.54 8.73 14.13
CA ASN A 383 -5.71 8.51 12.69
C ASN A 383 -4.64 7.58 12.11
N THR A 384 -4.62 6.31 12.53
CA THR A 384 -3.65 5.31 12.05
C THR A 384 -4.21 4.37 10.97
N THR A 385 -5.49 4.52 10.59
CA THR A 385 -6.10 3.62 9.59
C THR A 385 -5.53 3.85 8.18
N THR A 386 -5.66 2.83 7.33
CA THR A 386 -5.16 2.89 5.94
C THR A 386 -5.87 3.96 5.12
N ALA A 387 -7.18 4.11 5.27
CA ALA A 387 -7.96 5.14 4.57
C ALA A 387 -7.54 6.55 5.01
N ASP A 388 -7.35 6.76 6.31
CA ASP A 388 -6.93 8.06 6.86
C ASP A 388 -5.53 8.46 6.39
N SER A 389 -4.63 7.48 6.23
CA SER A 389 -3.26 7.70 5.76
C SER A 389 -3.22 8.22 4.33
N PHE A 390 -4.03 7.65 3.44
CA PHE A 390 -4.15 8.13 2.05
C PHE A 390 -4.83 9.50 1.98
N THR A 391 -5.93 9.70 2.71
CA THR A 391 -6.63 10.99 2.74
C THR A 391 -5.74 12.09 3.32
N TYR A 392 -4.99 11.80 4.38
CA TYR A 392 -4.01 12.72 4.95
C TYR A 392 -2.94 13.07 3.92
N MET A 393 -2.36 12.07 3.24
CA MET A 393 -1.31 12.31 2.26
C MET A 393 -1.80 13.14 1.08
N HIS A 394 -2.98 12.81 0.58
CA HIS A 394 -3.67 13.55 -0.47
C HIS A 394 -3.90 15.01 -0.05
N ASN A 395 -4.39 15.24 1.18
CA ASN A 395 -4.64 16.58 1.70
C ASN A 395 -3.35 17.38 1.94
N VAL A 396 -2.25 16.73 2.35
CA VAL A 396 -0.93 17.38 2.49
C VAL A 396 -0.37 17.81 1.14
N GLN A 397 -0.59 17.03 0.09
CA GLN A 397 -0.12 17.33 -1.26
C GLN A 397 -0.97 18.40 -1.96
N HIS A 398 -2.28 18.42 -1.72
CA HIS A 398 -3.23 19.32 -2.39
C HIS A 398 -3.71 20.50 -1.54
N GLY A 399 -3.25 20.61 -0.28
CA GLY A 399 -3.57 21.73 0.59
C GLY A 399 -2.94 23.06 0.14
N PRO A 400 -3.47 24.21 0.60
CA PRO A 400 -3.07 25.55 0.14
C PRO A 400 -1.61 25.92 0.42
N LEU A 401 -1.01 25.35 1.47
CA LEU A 401 0.42 25.54 1.80
C LEU A 401 1.30 24.34 1.39
N GLY A 402 0.68 23.31 0.80
CA GLY A 402 1.29 22.05 0.40
C GLY A 402 2.18 21.41 1.47
N LEU A 403 3.19 20.68 1.00
CA LEU A 403 4.20 20.04 1.84
C LEU A 403 5.00 21.03 2.72
N TYR A 404 5.15 22.28 2.29
CA TYR A 404 5.92 23.29 3.04
C TYR A 404 5.21 23.70 4.32
N GLY A 405 3.94 24.12 4.24
CA GLY A 405 3.19 24.51 5.44
C GLY A 405 3.01 23.33 6.40
N HIS A 406 2.80 22.13 5.86
CA HIS A 406 2.69 20.95 6.68
C HIS A 406 3.98 20.64 7.46
N SER A 407 5.15 20.78 6.81
CA SER A 407 6.43 20.60 7.49
C SER A 407 6.69 21.66 8.58
N ILE A 408 6.22 22.89 8.37
CA ILE A 408 6.30 23.97 9.37
C ILE A 408 5.45 23.60 10.59
N LEU A 409 4.20 23.18 10.39
CA LEU A 409 3.31 22.75 11.46
C LEU A 409 3.90 21.60 12.29
N LEU A 410 4.47 20.59 11.63
CA LEU A 410 5.12 19.47 12.32
C LEU A 410 6.37 19.90 13.11
N SER A 411 7.07 20.94 12.67
CA SER A 411 8.26 21.45 13.37
C SER A 411 7.96 22.43 14.51
N LEU A 412 6.69 22.80 14.76
CA LEU A 412 6.33 23.80 15.75
C LEU A 412 6.74 23.43 17.20
N PRO A 413 6.41 22.23 17.73
CA PRO A 413 6.79 21.88 19.10
C PRO A 413 8.30 22.00 19.38
N PRO A 414 9.22 21.43 18.56
CA PRO A 414 10.64 21.60 18.80
C PRO A 414 11.14 23.02 18.57
N THR A 415 10.57 23.78 17.61
CA THR A 415 10.98 25.17 17.36
C THR A 415 10.67 26.07 18.55
N LEU A 416 9.45 25.96 19.12
CA LEU A 416 9.06 26.71 20.30
C LEU A 416 9.91 26.33 21.52
N LEU A 417 10.25 25.05 21.67
CA LEU A 417 11.16 24.60 22.72
C LEU A 417 12.56 25.22 22.57
N VAL A 418 13.12 25.32 21.36
CA VAL A 418 14.42 25.98 21.15
C VAL A 418 14.35 27.46 21.51
N TRP A 419 13.28 28.17 21.13
CA TRP A 419 13.07 29.56 21.53
C TRP A 419 12.95 29.72 23.06
N ALA A 420 12.28 28.80 23.74
CA ALA A 420 12.20 28.79 25.19
C ALA A 420 13.60 28.65 25.81
N ILE A 421 14.41 27.69 25.35
CA ILE A 421 15.78 27.50 25.85
C ILE A 421 16.61 28.77 25.64
N LEU A 422 16.59 29.36 24.44
CA LEU A 422 17.37 30.56 24.12
C LEU A 422 16.96 31.76 25.00
N THR A 423 15.67 32.02 25.13
CA THR A 423 15.18 33.17 25.91
C THR A 423 15.34 32.99 27.41
N PHE A 424 15.24 31.75 27.92
CA PHE A 424 15.61 31.44 29.30
C PHE A 424 17.10 31.64 29.56
N THR A 425 17.98 31.15 28.68
CA THR A 425 19.42 31.36 28.83
C THR A 425 19.77 32.85 28.80
N LEU A 426 19.12 33.64 27.95
CA LEU A 426 19.27 35.08 27.90
C LEU A 426 18.84 35.74 29.22
N SER A 427 17.72 35.30 29.80
CA SER A 427 17.23 35.79 31.09
C SER A 427 18.24 35.57 32.22
N VAL A 428 18.80 34.35 32.31
CA VAL A 428 19.82 34.01 33.31
C VAL A 428 21.09 34.84 33.11
N VAL A 429 21.54 35.01 31.87
CA VAL A 429 22.73 35.84 31.57
C VAL A 429 22.51 37.29 31.98
N ILE A 430 21.35 37.89 31.66
CA ILE A 430 21.03 39.27 32.05
C ILE A 430 21.03 39.42 33.57
N PHE A 431 20.41 38.48 34.29
CA PHE A 431 20.38 38.50 35.75
C PHE A 431 21.77 38.45 36.38
N VAL A 432 22.64 37.56 35.88
CA VAL A 432 24.03 37.45 36.36
C VAL A 432 24.84 38.71 36.03
N LEU A 433 24.64 39.29 34.84
CA LEU A 433 25.32 40.53 34.44
C LEU A 433 24.85 41.75 35.24
N HIS A 434 23.60 41.78 35.69
CA HIS A 434 23.09 42.87 36.53
C HIS A 434 23.69 42.81 37.94
N GLY A 435 23.77 41.62 38.54
CA GLY A 435 24.43 41.44 39.84
C GLY A 435 25.91 41.87 39.86
N LEU A 436 26.60 41.84 38.72
CA LEU A 436 27.96 42.38 38.56
C LEU A 436 28.04 43.90 38.64
N ALA A 437 26.99 44.61 38.23
CA ALA A 437 26.99 46.07 38.20
C ALA A 437 26.82 46.69 39.58
N GLU A 438 26.24 45.95 40.54
CA GLU A 438 25.86 46.45 41.86
C GLU A 438 26.81 46.01 43.01
N THR A 439 27.79 45.13 42.74
CA THR A 439 28.62 44.50 43.78
C THR A 439 30.08 44.98 43.80
N GLY A 440 30.73 44.87 44.97
CA GLY A 440 32.13 45.29 45.19
C GLY A 440 33.18 44.40 44.52
N THR A 441 34.45 44.83 44.54
CA THR A 441 35.56 44.23 43.75
C THR A 441 35.80 42.73 43.97
N TRP A 442 35.52 42.18 45.15
CA TRP A 442 35.75 40.77 45.47
C TRP A 442 34.58 39.84 45.10
N GLU A 443 33.33 40.32 45.19
CA GLU A 443 32.13 39.57 44.78
C GLU A 443 31.99 39.52 43.25
N ALA A 444 32.47 40.58 42.57
CA ALA A 444 32.57 40.62 41.13
C ALA A 444 33.45 39.47 40.58
N ALA A 445 34.54 39.11 41.28
CA ALA A 445 35.46 38.06 40.82
C ALA A 445 34.80 36.67 40.76
N SER A 446 33.96 36.32 41.76
CA SER A 446 33.22 35.06 41.75
C SER A 446 32.14 35.01 40.67
N ILE A 447 31.47 36.14 40.41
CA ILE A 447 30.44 36.19 39.38
C ILE A 447 31.06 36.14 37.97
N TRP A 448 32.20 36.80 37.75
CA TRP A 448 32.97 36.68 36.50
C TRP A 448 33.47 35.25 36.24
N ALA A 449 33.84 34.50 37.29
CA ALA A 449 34.19 33.10 37.17
C ALA A 449 33.00 32.24 36.71
N VAL A 450 31.80 32.46 37.27
CA VAL A 450 30.57 31.76 36.87
C VAL A 450 30.19 32.08 35.43
N VAL A 451 30.24 33.35 35.02
CA VAL A 451 29.99 33.78 33.63
C VAL A 451 31.00 33.17 32.67
N GLY A 452 32.29 33.19 33.05
CA GLY A 452 33.37 32.59 32.25
C GLY A 452 33.16 31.09 32.04
N ILE A 453 32.83 30.35 33.10
CA ILE A 453 32.51 28.91 33.02
C ILE A 453 31.30 28.67 32.13
N PHE A 454 30.23 29.47 32.27
CA PHE A 454 29.04 29.35 31.45
C PHE A 454 29.34 29.59 29.95
N ILE A 455 30.11 30.63 29.62
CA ILE A 455 30.51 30.92 28.24
C ILE A 455 31.38 29.80 27.67
N VAL A 456 32.34 29.28 28.45
CA VAL A 456 33.20 28.17 28.02
C VAL A 456 32.36 26.91 27.76
N LEU A 457 31.41 26.59 28.64
CA LEU A 457 30.49 25.47 28.44
C LEU A 457 29.61 25.67 27.20
N LEU A 458 29.08 26.87 26.99
CA LEU A 458 28.27 27.19 25.81
C LEU A 458 29.07 27.08 24.52
N LEU A 459 30.30 27.61 24.50
CA LEU A 459 31.22 27.49 23.36
C LEU A 459 31.58 26.02 23.10
N ALA A 460 31.84 25.24 24.14
CA ALA A 460 32.11 23.81 24.01
C ALA A 460 30.92 23.05 23.41
N VAL A 461 29.69 23.36 23.86
CA VAL A 461 28.45 22.78 23.29
C VAL A 461 28.27 23.20 21.83
N VAL A 462 28.46 24.47 21.50
CA VAL A 462 28.35 24.96 20.11
C VAL A 462 29.41 24.32 19.20
N LEU A 463 30.66 24.19 19.67
CA LEU A 463 31.72 23.49 18.95
C LEU A 463 31.40 21.99 18.76
N ALA A 464 30.86 21.32 19.80
CA ALA A 464 30.42 19.94 19.70
C ALA A 464 29.28 19.76 18.69
N LEU A 465 28.28 20.66 18.69
CA LEU A 465 27.19 20.63 17.72
C LEU A 465 27.67 20.96 16.30
N TYR A 466 28.61 21.90 16.15
CA TYR A 466 29.20 22.26 14.87
C TYR A 466 30.01 21.12 14.27
N THR A 467 30.86 20.47 15.08
CA THR A 467 31.64 19.30 14.66
C THR A 467 30.73 18.12 14.30
N PHE A 468 29.68 17.87 15.10
CA PHE A 468 28.68 16.85 14.80
C PHE A 468 27.94 17.12 13.47
N SER A 469 27.59 18.38 13.20
CA SER A 469 27.00 18.81 11.93
C SER A 469 27.94 18.63 10.74
N ILE A 470 29.24 18.89 10.91
CA ILE A 470 30.26 18.65 9.89
C ILE A 470 30.37 17.16 9.57
N ILE A 471 30.46 16.29 10.58
CA ILE A 471 30.58 14.83 10.39
C ILE A 471 29.44 14.29 9.51
N TRP A 472 28.21 14.71 9.81
CA TRP A 472 27.02 14.30 9.04
C TRP A 472 27.00 14.87 7.62
N LYS A 473 27.50 16.10 7.41
CA LYS A 473 27.67 16.68 6.06
C LYS A 473 28.80 15.99 5.28
N PHE A 474 29.87 15.55 5.96
CA PHE A 474 31.01 14.89 5.34
C PHE A 474 30.65 13.51 4.83
N GLN A 475 29.94 12.69 5.63
CA GLN A 475 29.44 11.38 5.19
C GLN A 475 28.53 11.48 3.96
N ARG A 476 27.68 12.51 3.85
CA ARG A 476 26.84 12.73 2.66
C ARG A 476 27.66 13.11 1.42
N ARG A 477 28.71 13.94 1.59
CA ARG A 477 29.59 14.33 0.47
C ARG A 477 30.49 13.18 0.03
N THR A 478 31.07 12.41 0.94
CA THR A 478 31.89 11.24 0.59
C THR A 478 31.04 10.17 -0.08
N ALA A 479 29.83 9.86 0.40
CA ALA A 479 28.93 8.92 -0.29
C ALA A 479 28.54 9.38 -1.70
N SER A 480 28.27 10.68 -1.90
CA SER A 480 28.00 11.26 -3.23
C SER A 480 29.23 11.23 -4.14
N MET A 481 30.42 11.54 -3.63
CA MET A 481 31.66 11.45 -4.39
C MET A 481 32.03 10.00 -4.72
N TRP A 482 31.85 9.05 -3.80
CA TRP A 482 32.07 7.62 -4.06
C TRP A 482 31.11 7.08 -5.11
N TYR A 483 29.84 7.48 -5.07
CA TYR A 483 28.87 7.17 -6.12
C TYR A 483 29.27 7.76 -7.48
N ARG A 484 29.75 9.01 -7.51
CA ARG A 484 30.26 9.63 -8.73
C ARG A 484 31.53 8.93 -9.25
N PHE A 485 32.46 8.57 -8.37
CA PHE A 485 33.71 7.92 -8.73
C PHE A 485 33.49 6.51 -9.26
N THR A 486 32.61 5.73 -8.61
CA THR A 486 32.20 4.39 -9.09
C THR A 486 31.40 4.46 -10.40
N SER A 487 30.54 5.47 -10.58
CA SER A 487 29.84 5.70 -11.85
C SER A 487 30.79 6.11 -12.98
N PHE A 488 31.85 6.86 -12.68
CA PHE A 488 32.88 7.27 -13.64
C PHE A 488 33.78 6.09 -14.02
N TRP A 489 34.18 5.27 -13.05
CA TRP A 489 34.95 4.04 -13.28
C TRP A 489 34.17 3.01 -14.10
N THR A 490 32.88 2.81 -13.83
CA THR A 490 32.02 1.91 -14.60
C THR A 490 31.73 2.41 -16.02
N LEU A 491 31.79 3.72 -16.28
CA LEU A 491 31.75 4.27 -17.64
C LEU A 491 33.08 4.09 -18.39
N ASN A 492 34.22 4.21 -17.71
CA ASN A 492 35.54 4.07 -18.34
C ASN A 492 35.96 2.62 -18.58
N THR A 493 35.49 1.65 -17.78
CA THR A 493 35.74 0.22 -18.04
C THR A 493 34.97 -0.31 -19.25
N LYS A 494 33.90 0.36 -19.68
CA LYS A 494 33.17 0.05 -20.93
C LYS A 494 33.76 0.70 -22.19
N ARG A 495 34.84 1.47 -22.07
CA ARG A 495 35.50 2.18 -23.18
C ARG A 495 36.92 1.70 -23.50
N LYS A 496 37.33 0.50 -23.06
CA LYS A 496 38.52 -0.16 -23.61
C LYS A 496 38.10 -1.14 -24.70
N PRO A 497 38.33 -0.85 -26.00
CA PRO A 497 38.25 -1.87 -27.03
C PRO A 497 39.38 -2.88 -26.81
N ILE A 498 39.05 -4.16 -26.86
CA ILE A 498 40.02 -5.26 -26.89
C ILE A 498 40.66 -5.23 -28.29
N PRO A 499 41.98 -5.01 -28.42
CA PRO A 499 42.63 -5.12 -29.71
C PRO A 499 43.04 -6.58 -29.96
N GLY A 500 42.49 -7.15 -31.04
CA GLY A 500 43.10 -8.25 -31.80
C GLY A 500 42.92 -9.66 -31.24
N SER A 501 42.09 -10.45 -31.93
CA SER A 501 42.45 -11.84 -32.25
C SER A 501 41.81 -12.23 -33.58
N ASP A 502 42.54 -11.95 -34.66
CA ASP A 502 42.41 -12.69 -35.90
C ASP A 502 42.86 -14.14 -35.70
N LYS A 503 42.28 -15.01 -36.55
CA LYS A 503 42.73 -16.36 -36.96
C LYS A 503 42.16 -17.57 -36.20
N VAL A 504 41.18 -18.17 -36.89
CA VAL A 504 40.97 -19.58 -37.30
C VAL A 504 39.54 -20.01 -37.02
#